data_AF-A0A7W1E3B2-F1
#
_entry.id   AF-A0A7W1E3B2-F1
#
_cell.length_a   1.000
_cell.length_b   1.000
_cell.length_c   1.000
_cell.angle_alpha   90.00
_cell.angle_beta   90.00
_cell.angle_gamma   90.00
#
_symmetry.space_group_name_H-M   'P 1'
#
loop_
_entity.id
_entity.type
_entity.pdbx_description
1 polymer ?
#
loop_
_entity_poly.entity_id
_entity_poly.type
_entity_poly.pdbx_seq_one_letter_code
_entity_poly.pdbx_strand_id
1 'polypeptide(L)'
;MAALKHLGSIANPEFYEKQRMRFSTWNTPRFISCYREDLEWLYLPRGLTERVTDLFATLGSEVDLSDDRTDPDPIDLGFVGVLRPQQAAAVAGLVDHDRGVLVAPPGAGKTVMACAVIAHHRTPTLVLVDRKELVDQWRSRLAEHLGLAADQIGQIGGGKAGPTGVVDVAMLQSLARQDATLFDRYGLVVVDECHHLPAVSFAACVEQARTRRWLGLTATPYRRDKLEAIIGFHCGPTRHEIKPGQV
;
A
#
# COMPACT_ATOMS: atom_id res chain seq x y z
N MET A 1 3.14 -19.51 -18.18
CA MET A 1 4.05 -18.36 -17.93
C MET A 1 3.62 -17.05 -18.58
N ALA A 2 3.28 -16.98 -19.88
CA ALA A 2 2.92 -15.71 -20.53
C ALA A 2 1.76 -14.96 -19.85
N ALA A 3 0.72 -15.68 -19.42
CA ALA A 3 -0.41 -15.09 -18.69
C ALA A 3 0.01 -14.44 -17.34
N LEU A 4 0.92 -15.05 -16.59
CA LEU A 4 1.45 -14.50 -15.33
C LEU A 4 2.25 -13.22 -15.56
N LYS A 5 3.13 -13.22 -16.57
CA LYS A 5 3.87 -12.02 -16.99
C LYS A 5 2.92 -10.89 -17.41
N HIS A 6 1.83 -11.24 -18.10
CA HIS A 6 0.81 -10.27 -18.48
C HIS A 6 0.09 -9.66 -17.27
N LEU A 7 -0.23 -10.44 -16.23
CA LEU A 7 -0.81 -9.92 -14.99
C LEU A 7 0.11 -8.87 -14.31
N GLY A 8 1.42 -9.10 -14.36
CA GLY A 8 2.45 -8.18 -13.83
C GLY A 8 2.93 -7.12 -14.81
N SER A 9 2.22 -6.86 -15.92
CA SER A 9 2.60 -5.85 -16.91
C SER A 9 1.56 -4.75 -17.04
N ILE A 10 2.02 -3.51 -17.28
CA ILE A 10 1.16 -2.34 -17.51
C ILE A 10 1.44 -1.78 -18.90
N ALA A 11 0.41 -1.32 -19.59
CA ALA A 11 0.57 -0.58 -20.85
C ALA A 11 1.42 0.69 -20.61
N ASN A 12 2.50 0.91 -21.37
CA ASN A 12 3.35 2.09 -21.19
C ASN A 12 2.71 3.32 -21.85
N PRO A 13 2.19 4.31 -21.09
CA PRO A 13 1.47 5.45 -21.65
C PRO A 13 2.37 6.33 -22.53
N GLU A 14 3.67 6.40 -22.21
CA GLU A 14 4.68 7.12 -22.98
C GLU A 14 4.83 6.53 -24.40
N PHE A 15 4.80 5.20 -24.53
CA PHE A 15 4.86 4.54 -25.84
C PHE A 15 3.69 4.94 -26.72
N TYR A 16 2.47 4.87 -26.18
CA TYR A 16 1.26 5.19 -26.93
C TYR A 16 1.16 6.68 -27.25
N GLU A 17 1.68 7.55 -26.38
CA GLU A 17 1.77 8.98 -26.66
C GLU A 17 2.76 9.28 -27.79
N LYS A 18 3.97 8.72 -27.75
CA LYS A 18 4.97 8.84 -28.83
C LYS A 18 4.43 8.31 -30.15
N GLN A 19 3.77 7.14 -30.14
CA GLN A 19 3.14 6.57 -31.32
C GLN A 19 2.06 7.50 -31.90
N ARG A 20 1.19 8.07 -31.05
CA ARG A 20 0.14 9.02 -31.45
C ARG A 20 0.75 10.29 -32.07
N MET A 21 1.85 10.78 -31.52
CA MET A 21 2.58 11.95 -32.01
C MET A 21 3.49 11.64 -33.21
N ARG A 22 3.53 10.37 -33.68
CA ARG A 22 4.42 9.89 -34.75
C ARG A 22 5.91 10.11 -34.46
N PHE A 23 6.29 10.12 -33.18
CA PHE A 23 7.68 10.11 -32.75
C PHE A 23 8.25 8.69 -32.71
N SER A 24 9.58 8.59 -32.72
CA SER A 24 10.27 7.30 -32.61
C SER A 24 9.96 6.61 -31.28
N THR A 25 9.63 5.34 -31.33
CA THR A 25 9.38 4.47 -30.16
C THR A 25 10.51 3.47 -29.91
N TRP A 26 11.66 3.62 -30.59
CA TRP A 26 12.75 2.63 -30.58
C TRP A 26 13.21 2.23 -29.17
N ASN A 27 13.32 3.20 -28.25
CA ASN A 27 13.76 2.97 -26.87
C ASN A 27 12.63 3.18 -25.85
N THR A 28 11.38 3.00 -26.25
CA THR A 28 10.23 3.12 -25.36
C THR A 28 9.45 1.82 -25.42
N PRO A 29 9.52 0.97 -24.37
CA PRO A 29 8.85 -0.32 -24.41
C PRO A 29 7.34 -0.13 -24.40
N ARG A 30 6.60 -0.98 -25.12
CA ARG A 30 5.12 -0.92 -25.17
C ARG A 30 4.47 -1.28 -23.82
N PHE A 31 5.14 -2.07 -23.01
CA PHE A 31 4.70 -2.50 -21.69
C PHE A 31 5.78 -2.21 -20.66
N ILE A 32 5.36 -1.81 -19.47
CA ILE A 32 6.18 -1.71 -18.27
C ILE A 32 6.03 -3.04 -17.55
N SER A 33 7.14 -3.77 -17.41
CA SER A 33 7.17 -5.00 -16.62
C SER A 33 7.32 -4.65 -15.15
N CYS A 34 6.33 -5.00 -14.35
CA CYS A 34 6.37 -4.88 -12.89
C CYS A 34 6.68 -6.23 -12.21
N TYR A 35 7.15 -7.20 -12.99
CA TYR A 35 7.63 -8.49 -12.50
C TYR A 35 9.13 -8.61 -12.73
N ARG A 36 9.78 -9.49 -11.98
CA ARG A 36 11.17 -9.91 -12.21
C ARG A 36 11.20 -11.42 -12.41
N GLU A 37 12.22 -11.92 -13.09
CA GLU A 37 12.46 -13.35 -13.19
C GLU A 37 13.95 -13.65 -13.11
N ASP A 38 14.28 -14.78 -12.53
CA ASP A 38 15.60 -15.39 -12.62
C ASP A 38 15.47 -16.82 -13.19
N LEU A 39 16.47 -17.67 -13.00
CA LEU A 39 16.47 -19.03 -13.53
C LEU A 39 15.48 -19.96 -12.81
N GLU A 40 15.01 -19.58 -11.62
CA GLU A 40 14.22 -20.43 -10.73
C GLU A 40 12.82 -19.83 -10.46
N TRP A 41 12.73 -18.51 -10.32
CA TRP A 41 11.52 -17.85 -9.83
C TRP A 41 11.00 -16.74 -10.75
N LEU A 42 9.67 -16.63 -10.81
CA LEU A 42 8.96 -15.47 -11.32
C LEU A 42 8.42 -14.66 -10.14
N TYR A 43 8.96 -13.45 -9.95
CA TYR A 43 8.56 -12.53 -8.89
C TYR A 43 7.47 -11.61 -9.42
N LEU A 44 6.26 -11.76 -8.89
CA LEU A 44 5.11 -10.92 -9.23
C LEU A 44 4.81 -9.92 -8.11
N PRO A 45 4.20 -8.77 -8.42
CA PRO A 45 3.71 -7.87 -7.40
C PRO A 45 2.75 -8.54 -6.44
N ARG A 46 2.95 -8.32 -5.14
CA ARG A 46 2.14 -8.93 -4.07
C ARG A 46 0.64 -8.72 -4.27
N GLY A 47 0.22 -7.56 -4.76
CA GLY A 47 -1.20 -7.26 -5.01
C GLY A 47 -1.87 -8.17 -6.04
N LEU A 48 -1.12 -8.99 -6.77
CA LEU A 48 -1.65 -9.95 -7.74
C LEU A 48 -1.97 -11.32 -7.15
N THR A 49 -1.73 -11.58 -5.86
CA THR A 49 -1.94 -12.91 -5.25
C THR A 49 -3.32 -13.52 -5.57
N GLU A 50 -4.40 -12.77 -5.39
CA GLU A 50 -5.77 -13.24 -5.70
C GLU A 50 -5.91 -13.58 -7.19
N ARG A 51 -5.49 -12.66 -8.08
CA ARG A 51 -5.58 -12.84 -9.54
C ARG A 51 -4.75 -14.01 -10.06
N VAL A 52 -3.60 -14.29 -9.43
CA VAL A 52 -2.75 -15.44 -9.76
C VAL A 52 -3.44 -16.74 -9.34
N THR A 53 -4.00 -16.77 -8.13
CA THR A 53 -4.73 -17.93 -7.60
C THR A 53 -5.96 -18.23 -8.46
N ASP A 54 -6.74 -17.20 -8.80
CA ASP A 54 -7.91 -17.30 -9.68
C ASP A 54 -7.54 -17.82 -11.08
N LEU A 55 -6.41 -17.36 -11.63
CA LEU A 55 -5.92 -17.80 -12.93
C LEU A 55 -5.58 -19.29 -12.92
N PHE A 56 -4.89 -19.79 -11.89
CA PHE A 56 -4.59 -21.21 -11.77
C PHE A 56 -5.83 -22.06 -11.56
N ALA A 57 -6.76 -21.61 -10.71
CA ALA A 57 -8.04 -22.26 -10.49
C ALA A 57 -8.85 -22.38 -11.79
N THR A 58 -8.90 -21.32 -12.60
CA THR A 58 -9.57 -21.31 -13.91
C THR A 58 -8.95 -22.30 -14.91
N LEU A 59 -7.65 -22.55 -14.77
CA LEU A 59 -6.91 -23.51 -15.59
C LEU A 59 -6.96 -24.95 -15.05
N GLY A 60 -7.67 -25.19 -13.93
CA GLY A 60 -7.77 -26.49 -13.30
C GLY A 60 -6.47 -26.98 -12.65
N SER A 61 -5.56 -26.06 -12.33
CA SER A 61 -4.30 -26.37 -11.63
C SER A 61 -4.46 -26.18 -10.13
N GLU A 62 -3.88 -27.08 -9.34
CA GLU A 62 -3.74 -26.90 -7.90
C GLU A 62 -2.60 -25.91 -7.59
N VAL A 63 -2.81 -25.05 -6.61
CA VAL A 63 -1.82 -24.09 -6.14
C VAL A 63 -1.40 -24.49 -4.73
N ASP A 64 -0.13 -24.87 -4.58
CA ASP A 64 0.49 -25.03 -3.27
C ASP A 64 1.00 -23.66 -2.80
N LEU A 65 0.59 -23.23 -1.61
CA LEU A 65 0.85 -21.90 -1.07
C LEU A 65 1.68 -21.99 0.21
N SER A 66 2.94 -21.56 0.12
CA SER A 66 3.76 -21.21 1.28
C SER A 66 3.58 -19.73 1.62
N ASP A 67 3.19 -19.43 2.86
CA ASP A 67 3.01 -18.06 3.33
C ASP A 67 4.19 -17.63 4.22
N ASP A 68 5.23 -17.06 3.60
CA ASP A 68 6.43 -16.55 4.27
C ASP A 68 6.29 -15.07 4.70
N ARG A 69 5.06 -14.56 4.79
CA ARG A 69 4.80 -13.18 5.24
C ARG A 69 5.04 -13.03 6.73
N THR A 70 5.45 -11.83 7.15
CA THR A 70 5.64 -11.48 8.55
C THR A 70 4.34 -10.95 9.16
N ASP A 71 3.95 -11.51 10.30
CA ASP A 71 2.85 -11.02 11.14
C ASP A 71 3.33 -11.03 12.60
N PRO A 72 3.79 -9.89 13.13
CA PRO A 72 4.31 -9.78 14.49
C PRO A 72 3.21 -10.02 15.53
N ASP A 73 3.65 -10.27 16.76
CA ASP A 73 2.75 -10.45 17.90
C ASP A 73 1.78 -9.26 18.07
N PRO A 74 0.52 -9.52 18.47
CA PRO A 74 -0.44 -8.48 18.70
C PRO A 74 -0.01 -7.49 19.79
N ILE A 75 -0.33 -6.21 19.59
CA ILE A 75 -0.14 -5.12 20.54
C ILE A 75 -1.48 -4.70 21.15
N ASP A 76 -1.47 -4.29 22.42
CA ASP A 76 -2.66 -3.71 23.04
C ASP A 76 -2.91 -2.30 22.48
N LEU A 77 -3.86 -2.22 21.56
CA LEU A 77 -4.21 -0.99 20.88
C LEU A 77 -5.74 -0.91 20.75
N GLY A 78 -6.29 0.26 21.03
CA GLY A 78 -7.72 0.54 20.95
C GLY A 78 -7.99 1.76 20.08
N PHE A 79 -9.21 1.86 19.56
CA PHE A 79 -9.66 3.06 18.85
C PHE A 79 -10.36 4.01 19.82
N VAL A 80 -9.94 5.27 19.84
CA VAL A 80 -10.53 6.35 20.62
C VAL A 80 -11.33 7.26 19.68
N GLY A 81 -12.65 7.17 19.75
CA GLY A 81 -13.57 7.98 18.97
C GLY A 81 -14.80 7.21 18.53
N VAL A 82 -15.68 7.88 17.78
CA VAL A 82 -16.88 7.28 17.19
C VAL A 82 -16.82 7.47 15.68
N LEU A 83 -16.88 6.36 14.95
CA LEU A 83 -16.94 6.39 13.49
C LEU A 83 -18.33 6.79 13.03
N ARG A 84 -18.40 7.69 12.03
CA ARG A 84 -19.65 7.93 11.29
C ARG A 84 -20.09 6.62 10.61
N PRO A 85 -21.39 6.42 10.34
CA PRO A 85 -21.89 5.18 9.72
C PRO A 85 -21.13 4.77 8.44
N GLN A 86 -20.78 5.74 7.59
CA GLN A 86 -20.01 5.47 6.37
C GLN A 86 -18.55 5.12 6.64
N GLN A 87 -17.95 5.71 7.68
CA GLN A 87 -16.59 5.36 8.09
C GLN A 87 -16.57 3.94 8.66
N ALA A 88 -17.58 3.56 9.44
CA ALA A 88 -17.73 2.21 9.96
C ALA A 88 -17.92 1.18 8.83
N ALA A 89 -18.75 1.49 7.84
CA ALA A 89 -18.92 0.65 6.65
C ALA A 89 -17.62 0.52 5.84
N ALA A 90 -16.85 1.60 5.72
CA ALA A 90 -15.55 1.58 5.06
C ALA A 90 -14.53 0.71 5.81
N VAL A 91 -14.44 0.86 7.13
CA VAL A 91 -13.55 0.05 7.98
C VAL A 91 -13.93 -1.43 7.89
N ALA A 92 -15.23 -1.76 8.00
CA ALA A 92 -15.71 -3.14 7.87
C ALA A 92 -15.32 -3.77 6.52
N GLY A 93 -15.44 -3.01 5.42
CA GLY A 93 -15.01 -3.48 4.09
C GLY A 93 -13.49 -3.60 3.90
N LEU A 94 -12.68 -3.09 4.82
CA LEU A 94 -11.21 -3.14 4.73
C LEU A 94 -10.61 -4.26 5.60
N VAL A 95 -11.12 -4.45 6.81
CA VAL A 95 -10.50 -5.32 7.82
C VAL A 95 -10.55 -6.81 7.49
N ASP A 96 -11.49 -7.22 6.64
CA ASP A 96 -11.61 -8.61 6.17
C ASP A 96 -10.58 -8.99 5.09
N HIS A 97 -9.73 -8.03 4.69
CA HIS A 97 -8.73 -8.23 3.66
C HIS A 97 -7.33 -7.88 4.17
N ASP A 98 -6.35 -8.75 3.90
CA ASP A 98 -4.94 -8.42 4.17
C ASP A 98 -4.48 -7.22 3.32
N ARG A 99 -5.07 -7.02 2.13
CA ARG A 99 -4.65 -5.96 1.20
C ARG A 99 -5.86 -5.24 0.64
N GLY A 100 -5.86 -3.92 0.72
CA GLY A 100 -6.89 -3.09 0.12
C GLY A 100 -6.53 -1.62 -0.06
N VAL A 101 -7.28 -0.96 -0.93
CA VAL A 101 -7.26 0.49 -1.10
C VAL A 101 -8.61 1.07 -0.66
N LEU A 102 -8.54 2.10 0.18
CA LEU A 102 -9.65 2.98 0.52
C LEU A 102 -9.60 4.22 -0.37
N VAL A 103 -10.63 4.40 -1.18
CA VAL A 103 -10.83 5.62 -1.96
C VAL A 103 -11.82 6.51 -1.24
N ALA A 104 -11.40 7.69 -0.79
CA ALA A 104 -12.31 8.65 -0.18
C ALA A 104 -11.86 10.10 -0.37
N PRO A 105 -12.78 11.03 -0.66
CA PRO A 105 -12.46 12.44 -0.87
C PRO A 105 -11.85 13.10 0.37
N PRO A 106 -11.20 14.27 0.22
CA PRO A 106 -10.81 15.09 1.35
C PRO A 106 -12.00 15.36 2.29
N GLY A 107 -11.77 15.36 3.60
CA GLY A 107 -12.84 15.57 4.61
C GLY A 107 -13.65 14.32 5.00
N ALA A 108 -13.58 13.21 4.23
CA ALA A 108 -14.24 11.95 4.58
C ALA A 108 -13.67 11.29 5.86
N GLY A 109 -12.46 11.69 6.28
CA GLY A 109 -11.78 11.15 7.46
C GLY A 109 -10.96 9.90 7.16
N LYS A 110 -10.21 9.87 6.04
CA LYS A 110 -9.28 8.78 5.68
C LYS A 110 -8.38 8.36 6.83
N THR A 111 -7.75 9.33 7.48
CA THR A 111 -6.85 9.08 8.62
C THR A 111 -7.58 8.48 9.82
N VAL A 112 -8.82 8.89 10.09
CA VAL A 112 -9.64 8.34 11.19
C VAL A 112 -9.99 6.87 10.90
N MET A 113 -10.42 6.58 9.67
CA MET A 113 -10.69 5.22 9.23
C MET A 113 -9.42 4.35 9.27
N ALA A 114 -8.27 4.89 8.87
CA ALA A 114 -7.00 4.20 8.98
C ALA A 114 -6.66 3.89 10.45
N CYS A 115 -6.81 4.84 11.38
CA CYS A 115 -6.62 4.57 12.81
C CYS A 115 -7.54 3.46 13.33
N ALA A 116 -8.79 3.41 12.88
CA ALA A 116 -9.70 2.33 13.24
C ALA A 116 -9.26 0.97 12.67
N VAL A 117 -8.73 0.92 11.45
CA VAL A 117 -8.14 -0.30 10.87
C VAL A 117 -6.89 -0.74 11.65
N ILE A 118 -6.02 0.20 12.03
CA ILE A 118 -4.83 -0.06 12.86
C ILE A 118 -5.26 -0.68 14.20
N ALA A 119 -6.22 -0.06 14.89
CA ALA A 119 -6.74 -0.55 16.16
C ALA A 119 -7.48 -1.89 16.02
N HIS A 120 -8.10 -2.18 14.88
CA HIS A 120 -8.72 -3.47 14.63
C HIS A 120 -7.69 -4.59 14.51
N HIS A 121 -6.64 -4.39 13.72
CA HIS A 121 -5.62 -5.42 13.50
C HIS A 121 -4.67 -5.63 14.69
N ARG A 122 -4.54 -4.63 15.58
CA ARG A 122 -3.74 -4.74 16.80
C ARG A 122 -2.33 -5.26 16.55
N THR A 123 -1.68 -4.77 15.51
CA THR A 123 -0.32 -5.20 15.13
C THR A 123 0.56 -3.97 14.96
N PRO A 124 1.88 -4.08 15.22
CA PRO A 124 2.81 -3.01 14.90
C PRO A 124 2.59 -2.47 13.49
N THR A 125 2.44 -1.16 13.37
CA THR A 125 2.05 -0.51 12.12
C THR A 125 3.06 0.51 11.66
N LEU A 126 3.36 0.50 10.36
CA LEU A 126 4.14 1.53 9.70
C LEU A 126 3.26 2.37 8.77
N VAL A 127 3.18 3.66 9.02
CA VAL A 127 2.50 4.63 8.14
C VAL A 127 3.52 5.29 7.23
N LEU A 128 3.33 5.18 5.92
CA LEU A 128 4.16 5.78 4.89
C LEU A 128 3.49 7.06 4.37
N VAL A 129 4.25 8.15 4.37
CA VAL A 129 3.81 9.46 3.86
C VAL A 129 4.83 10.03 2.85
N ASP A 130 4.38 10.91 1.96
CA ASP A 130 5.20 11.50 0.91
C ASP A 130 5.82 12.86 1.29
N ARG A 131 5.27 13.54 2.30
CA ARG A 131 5.67 14.90 2.72
C ARG A 131 5.92 14.99 4.22
N LYS A 132 6.81 15.90 4.61
CA LYS A 132 7.21 16.08 6.02
C LYS A 132 6.07 16.60 6.88
N GLU A 133 5.24 17.49 6.34
CA GLU A 133 4.10 18.09 7.03
C GLU A 133 3.06 17.03 7.40
N LEU A 134 2.94 15.97 6.59
CA LEU A 134 2.05 14.85 6.87
C LEU A 134 2.55 13.99 8.03
N VAL A 135 3.85 13.95 8.30
CA VAL A 135 4.40 13.19 9.44
C VAL A 135 3.80 13.70 10.74
N ASP A 136 3.89 15.00 10.99
CA ASP A 136 3.39 15.61 12.23
C ASP A 136 1.85 15.51 12.32
N GLN A 137 1.15 15.66 11.19
CA GLN A 137 -0.30 15.47 11.14
C GLN A 137 -0.70 14.03 11.50
N TRP A 138 -0.03 13.03 10.92
CA TRP A 138 -0.28 11.62 11.24
C TRP A 138 0.02 11.31 12.69
N ARG A 139 1.15 11.76 13.23
CA ARG A 139 1.48 11.57 14.65
C ARG A 139 0.42 12.16 15.57
N SER A 140 -0.08 13.36 15.27
CA SER A 140 -1.19 13.96 16.03
C SER A 140 -2.46 13.12 15.96
N ARG A 141 -2.83 12.60 14.79
CA ARG A 141 -4.05 11.80 14.60
C ARG A 141 -3.96 10.42 15.23
N LEU A 142 -2.79 9.80 15.17
CA LEU A 142 -2.51 8.53 15.84
C LEU A 142 -2.61 8.71 17.37
N ALA A 143 -2.05 9.78 17.93
CA ALA A 143 -2.18 10.07 19.36
C ALA A 143 -3.65 10.26 19.77
N GLU A 144 -4.39 11.07 19.00
CA GLU A 144 -5.81 11.36 19.22
C GLU A 144 -6.70 10.10 19.16
N HIS A 145 -6.53 9.28 18.13
CA HIS A 145 -7.44 8.17 17.82
C HIS A 145 -6.99 6.80 18.30
N LEU A 146 -5.77 6.66 18.80
CA LEU A 146 -5.27 5.41 19.38
C LEU A 146 -4.96 5.52 20.87
N GLY A 147 -5.15 6.71 21.47
CA GLY A 147 -4.85 6.94 22.90
C GLY A 147 -3.36 6.81 23.24
N LEU A 148 -2.49 6.99 22.25
CA LEU A 148 -1.04 6.89 22.41
C LEU A 148 -0.45 8.25 22.82
N ALA A 149 0.51 8.23 23.74
CA ALA A 149 1.35 9.40 23.99
C ALA A 149 2.30 9.66 22.80
N ALA A 150 2.73 10.91 22.64
CA ALA A 150 3.51 11.32 21.46
C ALA A 150 4.89 10.62 21.34
N ASP A 151 5.44 10.16 22.47
CA ASP A 151 6.68 9.39 22.57
C ASP A 151 6.49 7.89 22.27
N GLN A 152 5.26 7.39 22.30
CA GLN A 152 4.90 6.04 21.86
C GLN A 152 4.69 5.93 20.34
N ILE A 153 4.75 7.06 19.62
CA ILE A 153 4.61 7.11 18.16
C ILE A 153 5.96 7.48 17.56
N GLY A 154 6.60 6.51 16.91
CA GLY A 154 7.92 6.70 16.36
C GLY A 154 7.92 7.39 15.00
N GLN A 155 9.12 7.79 14.59
CA GLN A 155 9.34 8.52 13.35
C GLN A 155 10.61 8.02 12.66
N ILE A 156 10.49 7.78 11.35
CA ILE A 156 11.61 7.42 10.47
C ILE A 156 11.73 8.46 9.36
N GLY A 157 12.80 9.24 9.38
CA GLY A 157 13.08 10.26 8.39
C GLY A 157 12.79 11.69 8.85
N GLY A 158 13.14 12.66 8.00
CA GLY A 158 12.93 14.09 8.30
C GLY A 158 13.88 14.64 9.35
N GLY A 159 15.05 14.02 9.47
CA GLY A 159 16.08 14.36 10.46
C GLY A 159 15.92 13.63 11.81
N LYS A 160 14.95 12.73 11.95
CA LYS A 160 14.74 11.92 13.17
C LYS A 160 14.72 10.43 12.82
N ALA A 161 15.26 9.62 13.73
CA ALA A 161 15.23 8.16 13.66
C ALA A 161 14.98 7.62 15.06
N GLY A 162 13.72 7.41 15.40
CA GLY A 162 13.29 6.82 16.67
C GLY A 162 12.03 5.99 16.44
N PRO A 163 12.11 4.86 15.71
CA PRO A 163 11.01 3.92 15.61
C PRO A 163 10.77 3.28 16.98
N THR A 164 9.50 3.15 17.36
CA THR A 164 9.06 2.54 18.61
C THR A 164 8.72 1.07 18.43
N GLY A 165 8.38 0.65 17.21
CA GLY A 165 7.85 -0.68 16.93
C GLY A 165 6.38 -0.86 17.36
N VAL A 166 5.68 0.23 17.73
CA VAL A 166 4.24 0.20 18.04
C VAL A 166 3.46 0.77 16.85
N VAL A 167 3.46 2.09 16.69
CA VAL A 167 2.99 2.73 15.46
C VAL A 167 3.99 3.80 15.07
N ASP A 168 4.59 3.63 13.89
CA ASP A 168 5.67 4.49 13.42
C ASP A 168 5.27 5.19 12.11
N VAL A 169 5.71 6.43 11.93
CA VAL A 169 5.46 7.21 10.71
C VAL A 169 6.77 7.40 9.96
N ALA A 170 6.84 6.95 8.70
CA ALA A 170 8.01 7.06 7.85
C ALA A 170 7.76 7.89 6.60
N MET A 171 8.72 8.73 6.23
CA MET A 171 8.73 9.35 4.90
C MET A 171 9.24 8.35 3.86
N LEU A 172 8.49 8.21 2.76
CA LEU A 172 8.84 7.33 1.63
C LEU A 172 10.29 7.53 1.14
N GLN A 173 10.73 8.79 1.03
CA GLN A 173 12.09 9.12 0.59
C GLN A 173 13.18 8.61 1.54
N SER A 174 12.87 8.46 2.83
CA SER A 174 13.81 7.96 3.83
C SER A 174 13.95 6.44 3.79
N LEU A 175 13.03 5.73 3.14
CA LEU A 175 13.07 4.29 2.97
C LEU A 175 14.07 3.83 1.90
N ALA A 176 14.46 4.70 0.97
CA ALA A 176 15.41 4.35 -0.10
C ALA A 176 16.78 3.84 0.41
N ARG A 177 17.14 4.15 1.66
CA ARG A 177 18.38 3.72 2.31
C ARG A 177 18.17 2.64 3.38
N GLN A 178 16.93 2.21 3.58
CA GLN A 178 16.58 1.20 4.58
C GLN A 178 16.62 -0.18 3.96
N ASP A 179 16.87 -1.18 4.81
CA ASP A 179 16.75 -2.59 4.44
C ASP A 179 15.28 -3.01 4.43
N ALA A 180 14.93 -4.00 3.59
CA ALA A 180 13.59 -4.57 3.55
C ALA A 180 13.14 -5.17 4.89
N THR A 181 14.09 -5.65 5.69
CA THR A 181 13.86 -6.20 7.05
C THR A 181 13.28 -5.18 8.03
N LEU A 182 13.32 -3.88 7.73
CA LEU A 182 12.56 -2.88 8.48
C LEU A 182 11.07 -3.24 8.52
N PHE A 183 10.52 -3.73 7.41
CA PHE A 183 9.11 -4.06 7.26
C PHE A 183 8.69 -5.30 8.07
N ASP A 184 9.63 -6.19 8.37
CA ASP A 184 9.37 -7.42 9.13
C ASP A 184 8.90 -7.12 10.57
N ARG A 185 9.15 -5.91 11.07
CA ARG A 185 8.70 -5.43 12.39
C ARG A 185 7.23 -5.08 12.43
N TYR A 186 6.57 -4.95 11.29
CA TYR A 186 5.21 -4.44 11.17
C TYR A 186 4.31 -5.49 10.54
N GLY A 187 3.11 -5.68 11.11
CA GLY A 187 2.07 -6.54 10.53
C GLY A 187 1.10 -5.79 9.63
N LEU A 188 1.16 -4.45 9.64
CA LEU A 188 0.39 -3.56 8.78
C LEU A 188 1.25 -2.41 8.26
N VAL A 189 1.19 -2.16 6.94
CA VAL A 189 1.67 -0.93 6.32
C VAL A 189 0.49 -0.12 5.82
N VAL A 190 0.41 1.14 6.21
CA VAL A 190 -0.54 2.12 5.67
C VAL A 190 0.21 3.06 4.74
N VAL A 191 -0.26 3.24 3.51
CA VAL A 191 0.33 4.17 2.53
C VAL A 191 -0.64 5.32 2.31
N ASP A 192 -0.31 6.49 2.85
CA ASP A 192 -1.07 7.70 2.62
C ASP A 192 -0.77 8.29 1.23
N GLU A 193 -1.80 8.87 0.63
CA GLU A 193 -1.79 9.32 -0.78
C GLU A 193 -1.12 8.31 -1.73
N CYS A 194 -1.56 7.05 -1.68
CA CYS A 194 -0.93 5.93 -2.39
C CYS A 194 -0.92 6.10 -3.92
N HIS A 195 -1.64 7.08 -4.46
CA HIS A 195 -1.55 7.47 -5.87
C HIS A 195 -0.21 8.14 -6.24
N HIS A 196 0.56 8.60 -5.24
CA HIS A 196 1.92 9.11 -5.41
C HIS A 196 2.99 8.02 -5.42
N LEU A 197 2.62 6.75 -5.22
CA LEU A 197 3.56 5.64 -5.28
C LEU A 197 4.28 5.64 -6.64
N PRO A 198 5.60 5.89 -6.69
CA PRO A 198 6.30 5.98 -7.96
C PRO A 198 6.30 4.63 -8.70
N ALA A 199 6.27 4.69 -10.03
CA ALA A 199 6.18 3.49 -10.85
C ALA A 199 7.47 2.68 -10.95
N VAL A 200 8.61 3.35 -10.80
CA VAL A 200 9.95 2.79 -11.06
C VAL A 200 10.88 2.96 -9.85
N SER A 201 10.54 3.89 -8.95
CA SER A 201 11.37 4.28 -7.80
C SER A 201 10.68 4.02 -6.47
N PHE A 202 9.75 3.06 -6.42
CA PHE A 202 9.35 2.56 -5.11
C PHE A 202 10.59 1.90 -4.51
N ALA A 203 10.96 2.31 -3.29
CA ALA A 203 12.24 1.89 -2.74
C ALA A 203 12.29 0.35 -2.75
N ALA A 204 13.40 -0.23 -3.23
CA ALA A 204 13.57 -1.67 -3.38
C ALA A 204 13.25 -2.43 -2.08
N CYS A 205 13.47 -1.79 -0.93
CA CYS A 205 13.09 -2.30 0.39
C CYS A 205 11.59 -2.56 0.52
N VAL A 206 10.75 -1.73 -0.09
CA VAL A 206 9.31 -1.88 -0.01
C VAL A 206 8.82 -2.97 -0.96
N GLU A 207 9.39 -3.13 -2.14
CA GLU A 207 9.08 -4.27 -3.01
C GLU A 207 9.33 -5.61 -2.29
N GLN A 208 10.44 -5.69 -1.54
CA GLN A 208 10.86 -6.86 -0.79
C GLN A 208 10.17 -7.00 0.58
N ALA A 209 9.32 -6.06 0.98
CA ALA A 209 8.63 -6.09 2.25
C ALA A 209 7.71 -7.31 2.37
N ARG A 210 7.91 -8.07 3.46
CA ARG A 210 7.15 -9.29 3.77
C ARG A 210 5.92 -9.03 4.64
N THR A 211 5.67 -7.79 5.04
CA THR A 211 4.52 -7.42 5.88
C THR A 211 3.22 -8.00 5.33
N ARG A 212 2.48 -8.69 6.20
CA ARG A 212 1.23 -9.36 5.86
C ARG A 212 0.21 -8.41 5.24
N ARG A 213 -0.04 -7.27 5.90
CA ARG A 213 -1.17 -6.38 5.57
C ARG A 213 -0.74 -5.04 4.96
N TRP A 214 -1.49 -4.58 3.96
CA TRP A 214 -1.25 -3.33 3.25
C TRP A 214 -2.55 -2.55 3.02
N LEU A 215 -2.58 -1.31 3.47
CA LEU A 215 -3.70 -0.39 3.28
C LEU A 215 -3.25 0.82 2.47
N GLY A 216 -3.79 1.01 1.27
CA GLY A 216 -3.63 2.24 0.51
C GLY A 216 -4.74 3.25 0.80
N LEU A 217 -4.40 4.52 1.01
CA LEU A 217 -5.35 5.61 1.18
C LEU A 217 -5.20 6.60 0.03
N THR A 218 -6.29 6.95 -0.64
CA THR A 218 -6.25 7.97 -1.70
C THR A 218 -7.58 8.67 -1.87
N ALA A 219 -7.55 9.94 -2.27
CA ALA A 219 -8.75 10.60 -2.81
C ALA A 219 -9.01 10.27 -4.28
N THR A 220 -7.96 9.94 -5.03
CA THR A 220 -8.00 9.73 -6.47
C THR A 220 -7.27 8.43 -6.79
N PRO A 221 -7.99 7.34 -7.14
CA PRO A 221 -7.35 6.10 -7.53
C PRO A 221 -6.69 6.22 -8.91
N TYR A 222 -7.06 7.22 -9.70
CA TYR A 222 -6.45 7.54 -10.99
C TYR A 222 -5.15 8.31 -10.83
N ARG A 223 -4.15 7.96 -11.64
CA ARG A 223 -2.87 8.68 -11.70
C ARG A 223 -2.75 9.49 -12.98
N ARG A 224 -2.06 10.63 -12.90
CA ARG A 224 -1.80 11.50 -14.08
C ARG A 224 -0.97 10.80 -15.14
N ASP A 225 -0.07 9.91 -14.72
CA ASP A 225 0.79 9.12 -15.59
C ASP A 225 0.09 7.87 -16.15
N LYS A 226 -1.18 7.61 -15.82
CA LYS A 226 -1.97 6.42 -16.21
C LYS A 226 -1.38 5.09 -15.74
N LEU A 227 -0.67 5.11 -14.62
CA LEU A 227 -0.06 3.92 -13.99
C LEU A 227 -0.78 3.51 -12.69
N GLU A 228 -2.10 3.76 -12.58
CA GLU A 228 -2.92 3.43 -11.41
C GLU A 228 -2.85 1.96 -10.98
N ALA A 229 -2.59 1.04 -11.91
CA ALA A 229 -2.43 -0.39 -11.61
C ALA A 229 -1.34 -0.66 -10.57
N ILE A 230 -0.34 0.23 -10.44
CA ILE A 230 0.75 0.13 -9.47
C ILE A 230 0.25 0.24 -8.03
N ILE A 231 -0.82 1.01 -7.80
CA ILE A 231 -1.47 1.06 -6.48
C ILE A 231 -1.98 -0.35 -6.13
N GLY A 232 -2.66 -0.98 -7.09
CA GLY A 232 -3.15 -2.35 -6.98
C GLY A 232 -2.03 -3.36 -6.72
N PHE A 233 -0.88 -3.19 -7.38
CA PHE A 233 0.28 -4.07 -7.26
C PHE A 233 0.93 -4.06 -5.87
N HIS A 234 0.86 -2.96 -5.13
CA HIS A 234 1.42 -2.86 -3.78
C HIS A 234 0.38 -3.04 -2.67
N CYS A 235 -0.76 -2.36 -2.80
CA CYS A 235 -1.77 -2.28 -1.75
C CYS A 235 -2.96 -3.23 -1.95
N GLY A 236 -3.08 -3.89 -3.11
CA GLY A 236 -4.25 -4.70 -3.46
C GLY A 236 -5.38 -3.87 -4.09
N PRO A 237 -6.52 -4.52 -4.42
CA PRO A 237 -7.62 -3.85 -5.11
C PRO A 237 -8.33 -2.82 -4.21
N THR A 238 -9.12 -1.95 -4.83
CA THR A 238 -10.04 -1.08 -4.08
C THR A 238 -11.08 -1.95 -3.38
N ARG A 239 -11.10 -1.89 -2.04
CA ARG A 239 -12.08 -2.62 -1.22
C ARG A 239 -13.26 -1.76 -0.83
N HIS A 240 -13.07 -0.44 -0.74
CA HIS A 240 -14.13 0.50 -0.42
C HIS A 240 -13.91 1.85 -1.09
N GLU A 241 -15.00 2.46 -1.55
CA GLU A 241 -15.02 3.80 -2.13
C GLU A 241 -16.14 4.62 -1.50
N ILE A 242 -15.79 5.80 -0.97
CA ILE A 242 -16.75 6.80 -0.50
C ILE A 242 -16.85 7.89 -1.57
N LYS A 243 -18.04 8.14 -2.08
CA LYS A 243 -18.28 9.18 -3.10
C LYS A 243 -18.43 10.57 -2.45
N PRO A 244 -18.09 11.67 -3.14
CA PRO A 244 -18.21 13.04 -2.62
C PRO A 244 -19.59 13.42 -2.07
N GLY A 245 -20.68 12.87 -2.62
CA GLY A 245 -22.04 13.12 -2.13
C GLY A 245 -22.45 12.30 -0.89
N GLN A 246 -21.54 11.51 -0.34
CA GLN A 246 -21.77 10.70 0.85
C GLN A 246 -21.12 11.34 2.09
N VAL A 247 -20.09 12.18 1.93
CA VAL A 247 -19.32 12.78 3.04
C VAL A 247 -20.17 13.63 4.00
#